data_AF-A0A1Q4XDE6-F1
#
_entry.id   AF-A0A1Q4XDE6-F1
#
_cell.length_a   1.000
_cell.length_b   1.000
_cell.length_c   1.000
_cell.angle_alpha   90.00
_cell.angle_beta   90.00
_cell.angle_gamma   90.00
#
_symmetry.space_group_name_H-M   'P 1'
#
loop_
_entity.id
_entity.type
_entity.pdbx_description
1 polymer ?
#
loop_
_entity_poly.entity_id
_entity_poly.type
_entity_poly.pdbx_seq_one_letter_code
_entity_poly.pdbx_strand_id
1 'polypeptide(L)'
;MMFIELFVPRCTLDPERLRRLAERLGTVAELTEGEEIYEGWEQVLGSLFQVVVHEPRVWVVDQHALGADAAPRCMVRFHVPGPWRKAMSEALVTYATRVVADVESDSERPYREPVVQVQVMGVTEGSMGVFGGAVDSAAIVELMSDPYREDLAEGRAVRDPLCGVISPLEDGTVTLEREGTLHAFCCADCRDEFLRKEGRREERAPA
;
A
#
# COMPACT_ATOMS: atom_id res chain seq x y z
N MET A 1 -4.73 5.14 7.21
CA MET A 1 -3.95 6.32 6.77
C MET A 1 -2.52 5.87 6.56
N MET A 2 -2.04 5.89 5.33
CA MET A 2 -0.69 5.53 4.94
C MET A 2 0.09 6.80 4.64
N PHE A 3 1.15 7.02 5.42
CA PHE A 3 2.01 8.18 5.25
C PHE A 3 3.33 7.74 4.63
N ILE A 4 3.75 8.42 3.57
CA ILE A 4 4.90 8.06 2.75
C ILE A 4 5.88 9.22 2.75
N GLU A 5 7.09 8.97 3.21
CA GLU A 5 8.19 9.92 3.10
C GLU A 5 9.12 9.50 1.96
N LEU A 6 9.34 10.38 0.99
CA LEU A 6 10.33 10.22 -0.07
C LEU A 6 11.53 11.13 0.22
N PHE A 7 12.71 10.55 0.40
CA PHE A 7 13.97 11.28 0.55
C PHE A 7 14.78 11.15 -0.73
N VAL A 8 15.19 12.27 -1.29
CA VAL A 8 16.02 12.36 -2.50
C VAL A 8 17.01 13.51 -2.37
N PRO A 9 18.30 13.32 -2.69
CA PRO A 9 19.26 14.40 -2.62
C PRO A 9 18.80 15.64 -3.40
N ARG A 10 19.06 16.81 -2.83
CA ARG A 10 18.65 18.06 -3.46
C ARG A 10 19.30 18.21 -4.83
N CYS A 11 18.53 18.70 -5.80
CA CYS A 11 18.99 18.97 -7.18
C CYS A 11 19.44 17.75 -8.00
N THR A 12 19.28 16.51 -7.53
CA THR A 12 19.59 15.32 -8.35
C THR A 12 18.45 14.88 -9.26
N LEU A 13 17.23 15.37 -9.03
CA LEU A 13 16.06 15.16 -9.87
C LEU A 13 15.49 16.49 -10.33
N ASP A 14 15.07 16.54 -11.59
CA ASP A 14 14.27 17.64 -12.14
C ASP A 14 12.93 17.78 -11.36
N PRO A 15 12.45 19.00 -11.06
CA PRO A 15 11.25 19.20 -10.25
C PRO A 15 10.00 18.49 -10.78
N GLU A 16 9.83 18.40 -12.10
CA GLU A 16 8.67 17.75 -12.69
C GLU A 16 8.80 16.22 -12.64
N ARG A 17 10.02 15.67 -12.75
CA ARG A 17 10.27 14.25 -12.45
C ARG A 17 9.99 13.92 -10.99
N LEU A 18 10.42 14.79 -10.07
CA LEU A 18 10.19 14.63 -8.63
C LEU A 18 8.71 14.65 -8.28
N ARG A 19 7.95 15.59 -8.86
CA ARG A 19 6.49 15.67 -8.71
C ARG A 19 5.82 14.38 -9.17
N ARG A 20 6.14 13.90 -10.38
CA ARG A 20 5.59 12.65 -10.91
C ARG A 20 5.93 11.45 -10.05
N LEU A 21 7.17 11.36 -9.54
CA LEU A 21 7.58 10.29 -8.64
C LEU A 21 6.74 10.30 -7.35
N ALA A 22 6.57 11.47 -6.73
CA ALA A 22 5.77 11.62 -5.52
C ALA A 22 4.28 11.28 -5.77
N GLU A 23 3.71 11.71 -6.89
CA GLU A 23 2.32 11.41 -7.25
C GLU A 23 2.11 9.91 -7.47
N ARG A 24 3.01 9.26 -8.21
CA ARG A 24 2.91 7.82 -8.46
C ARG A 24 3.06 6.97 -7.20
N LEU A 25 3.88 7.40 -6.24
CA LEU A 25 3.99 6.77 -4.92
C LEU A 25 2.70 6.88 -4.08
N GLY A 26 1.77 7.78 -4.43
CA GLY A 26 0.46 7.92 -3.79
C GLY A 26 -0.68 7.25 -4.55
N THR A 27 -0.41 6.63 -5.70
CA THR A 27 -1.45 6.05 -6.56
C THR A 27 -1.76 4.61 -6.17
N VAL A 28 -3.02 4.34 -5.83
CA VAL A 28 -3.51 3.02 -5.39
C VAL A 28 -3.40 1.96 -6.49
N ALA A 29 -3.78 2.28 -7.72
CA ALA A 29 -3.69 1.36 -8.86
C ALA A 29 -2.26 0.86 -9.11
N GLU A 30 -1.26 1.67 -8.79
CA GLU A 30 0.14 1.29 -8.94
C GLU A 30 0.59 0.36 -7.80
N LEU A 31 -0.03 0.43 -6.61
CA LEU A 31 0.23 -0.51 -5.51
C LEU A 31 -0.34 -1.90 -5.80
N THR A 32 -1.49 -1.97 -6.46
CA THR A 32 -2.15 -3.25 -6.81
C THR A 32 -1.74 -3.80 -8.17
N GLU A 33 -0.68 -3.25 -8.78
CA GLU A 33 -0.18 -3.67 -10.10
C GLU A 33 -1.24 -3.62 -11.22
N GLY A 34 -2.27 -2.78 -11.07
CA GLY A 34 -3.38 -2.71 -12.01
C GLY A 34 -4.40 -3.84 -11.88
N GLU A 35 -4.44 -4.59 -10.76
CA GLU A 35 -5.63 -5.38 -10.42
C GLU A 35 -6.85 -4.44 -10.38
N GLU A 36 -7.93 -4.84 -11.07
CA GLU A 36 -9.19 -4.09 -11.06
C GLU A 36 -9.70 -3.98 -9.63
N ILE A 37 -9.47 -2.81 -9.06
CA ILE A 37 -10.16 -2.34 -7.89
C ILE A 37 -11.44 -1.67 -8.38
N TYR A 38 -12.59 -2.02 -7.79
CA TYR A 38 -13.86 -1.39 -8.14
C TYR A 38 -13.84 0.12 -7.84
N GLU A 39 -14.51 0.93 -8.68
CA GLU A 39 -14.27 2.39 -8.83
C GLU A 39 -14.28 3.20 -7.53
N GLY A 40 -15.07 2.81 -6.53
CA GLY A 40 -15.11 3.57 -5.27
C GLY A 40 -13.99 3.22 -4.28
N TRP A 41 -13.36 2.05 -4.38
CA TRP A 41 -12.29 1.63 -3.47
C TRP A 41 -10.97 2.38 -3.74
N GLU A 42 -10.72 2.73 -5.00
CA GLU A 42 -9.60 3.61 -5.36
C GLU A 42 -9.70 4.99 -4.70
N GLN A 43 -10.89 5.58 -4.66
CA GLN A 43 -11.11 6.90 -4.08
C GLN A 43 -10.90 6.87 -2.55
N VAL A 44 -11.40 5.83 -1.89
CA VAL A 44 -11.26 5.63 -0.45
C VAL A 44 -9.81 5.39 -0.07
N LEU A 45 -9.13 4.44 -0.71
CA LEU A 45 -7.70 4.21 -0.47
C LEU A 45 -6.86 5.43 -0.81
N GLY A 46 -7.14 6.10 -1.92
CA GLY A 46 -6.45 7.32 -2.34
C GLY A 46 -6.52 8.41 -1.27
N SER A 47 -7.69 8.58 -0.64
CA SER A 47 -7.85 9.52 0.48
C SER A 47 -7.01 9.19 1.72
N LEU A 48 -6.55 7.94 1.85
CA LEU A 48 -5.71 7.48 2.94
C LEU A 48 -4.22 7.60 2.65
N PHE A 49 -3.78 7.83 1.41
CA PHE A 49 -2.37 8.01 1.08
C PHE A 49 -1.95 9.47 1.20
N GLN A 50 -0.79 9.69 1.83
CA GLN A 50 -0.15 10.99 1.87
C GLN A 50 1.33 10.81 1.54
N VAL A 51 1.85 11.60 0.60
CA VAL A 51 3.26 11.57 0.22
C VAL A 51 3.89 12.92 0.54
N VAL A 52 5.03 12.90 1.22
CA VAL A 52 5.86 14.08 1.48
C VAL A 52 7.25 13.86 0.93
N VAL A 53 7.84 14.92 0.37
CA VAL A 53 9.18 14.89 -0.21
C VAL A 53 10.16 15.64 0.67
N HIS A 54 11.28 15.01 0.97
CA HIS A 54 12.41 15.56 1.70
C HIS A 54 13.63 15.65 0.80
N GLU A 55 14.22 16.84 0.70
CA GLU A 55 15.46 17.09 -0.03
C GLU A 55 16.62 17.32 0.96
N PRO A 56 17.24 16.26 1.52
CA PRO A 56 18.39 16.40 2.40
C PRO A 56 19.52 17.16 1.70
N ARG A 57 20.15 18.07 2.45
CA ARG A 57 21.29 18.88 1.96
C ARG A 57 22.54 18.06 1.73
N VAL A 58 22.72 16.99 2.50
CA VAL A 58 23.91 16.14 2.48
C VAL A 58 23.45 14.69 2.51
N TRP A 59 23.96 13.89 1.58
CA TRP A 59 23.78 12.45 1.54
C TRP A 59 25.15 11.82 1.40
N VAL A 60 25.54 10.94 2.33
CA VAL A 60 26.87 10.31 2.35
C VAL A 60 26.75 8.83 2.02
N VAL A 61 27.55 8.36 1.07
CA VAL A 61 27.67 6.94 0.72
C VAL A 61 29.14 6.59 0.63
N ASP A 62 29.51 5.45 1.20
CA ASP A 62 30.90 4.99 1.19
C ASP A 62 31.87 6.07 1.70
N GLN A 63 31.49 6.77 2.78
CA GLN A 63 32.25 7.90 3.37
C GLN A 63 32.39 9.16 2.49
N HIS A 64 31.73 9.22 1.33
CA HIS A 64 31.76 10.35 0.42
C HIS A 64 30.39 11.03 0.30
N ALA A 65 30.36 12.36 0.38
CA ALA A 65 29.15 13.12 0.09
C ALA A 65 28.82 13.02 -1.41
N LEU A 66 27.56 12.73 -1.74
CA LEU A 66 27.09 12.74 -3.11
C LEU A 66 27.17 14.17 -3.66
N GLY A 67 27.81 14.32 -4.82
CA GLY A 67 27.82 15.57 -5.59
C GLY A 67 26.48 15.80 -6.30
N ALA A 68 26.29 17.01 -6.82
CA ALA A 68 25.08 17.38 -7.57
C ALA A 68 24.89 16.54 -8.86
N ASP A 69 26.00 16.05 -9.43
CA ASP A 69 26.00 15.23 -10.65
C ASP A 69 25.95 13.72 -10.35
N ALA A 70 25.90 13.32 -9.08
CA ALA A 70 25.81 11.92 -8.72
C ALA A 70 24.45 11.35 -9.12
N ALA A 71 24.43 10.11 -9.62
CA ALA A 71 23.19 9.43 -9.93
C ALA A 71 22.31 9.35 -8.66
N PRO A 72 21.01 9.69 -8.77
CA PRO A 72 20.14 9.84 -7.61
C PRO A 72 20.07 8.56 -6.79
N ARG A 73 19.87 8.76 -5.49
CA ARG A 73 19.52 7.72 -4.52
C ARG A 73 18.22 8.11 -3.86
N CYS A 74 17.39 7.12 -3.60
CA CYS A 74 16.06 7.33 -3.05
C CYS A 74 15.92 6.51 -1.77
N MET A 75 15.29 7.11 -0.76
CA MET A 75 14.76 6.36 0.36
C MET A 75 13.26 6.61 0.45
N VAL A 76 12.48 5.55 0.48
CA VAL A 76 11.02 5.60 0.64
C VAL A 76 10.67 4.98 1.99
N ARG A 77 9.91 5.71 2.82
CA ARG A 77 9.45 5.20 4.11
C ARG A 77 7.93 5.21 4.16
N PHE A 78 7.35 4.04 4.33
CA PHE A 78 5.92 3.85 4.55
C PHE A 78 5.63 3.76 6.03
N HIS A 79 4.61 4.47 6.49
CA HIS A 79 4.00 4.30 7.80
C HIS A 79 2.62 3.69 7.61
N VAL A 80 2.46 2.48 8.14
CA VAL A 80 1.24 1.67 8.02
C VAL A 80 0.76 1.26 9.41
N PRO A 81 -0.52 0.87 9.58
CA PRO A 81 -0.98 0.26 10.82
C PRO A 81 -0.10 -0.93 11.22
N GLY A 82 0.24 -1.02 12.51
CA GLY A 82 1.17 -2.01 13.05
C GLY A 82 0.85 -3.46 12.64
N PRO A 83 -0.40 -3.92 12.77
CA PRO A 83 -0.83 -5.26 12.33
C PRO A 83 -0.64 -5.51 10.84
N TRP A 84 -0.70 -4.48 9.99
CA TRP A 84 -0.60 -4.62 8.54
C TRP A 84 0.84 -4.69 8.05
N ARG A 85 1.78 -4.10 8.80
CA ARG A 85 3.20 -3.96 8.45
C ARG A 85 3.81 -5.23 7.84
N LYS A 86 3.67 -6.37 8.51
CA LYS A 86 4.31 -7.62 8.07
C LYS A 86 3.74 -8.11 6.72
N ALA A 87 2.42 -8.05 6.56
CA ALA A 87 1.75 -8.52 5.36
C ALA A 87 2.04 -7.61 4.16
N MET A 88 2.08 -6.29 4.39
CA MET A 88 2.29 -5.31 3.31
C MET A 88 3.76 -5.10 2.92
N SER A 89 4.72 -5.59 3.72
CA SER A 89 6.14 -5.23 3.54
C SER A 89 6.67 -5.59 2.16
N GLU A 90 6.39 -6.80 1.68
CA GLU A 90 6.90 -7.27 0.39
C GLU A 90 6.29 -6.48 -0.78
N ALA A 91 4.95 -6.36 -0.80
CA ALA A 91 4.24 -5.59 -1.81
C ALA A 91 4.71 -4.13 -1.88
N LEU A 92 4.84 -3.45 -0.75
CA LEU A 92 5.28 -2.05 -0.69
C LEU A 92 6.74 -1.86 -1.13
N VAL A 93 7.62 -2.82 -0.83
CA VAL A 93 9.02 -2.80 -1.27
C VAL A 93 9.10 -2.95 -2.79
N THR A 94 8.39 -3.93 -3.36
CA THR A 94 8.34 -4.15 -4.81
C THR A 94 7.75 -2.93 -5.52
N TYR A 95 6.60 -2.46 -5.04
CA TYR A 95 5.89 -1.29 -5.55
C TYR A 95 6.77 -0.03 -5.61
N ALA A 96 7.36 0.37 -4.48
CA ALA A 96 8.18 1.59 -4.44
C ALA A 96 9.44 1.47 -5.30
N THR A 97 10.05 0.28 -5.35
CA THR A 97 11.23 0.04 -6.19
C THR A 97 10.87 0.18 -7.68
N ARG A 98 9.73 -0.37 -8.11
CA ARG A 98 9.21 -0.22 -9.48
C ARG A 98 8.93 1.23 -9.84
N VAL A 99 8.19 1.93 -8.99
CA VAL A 99 7.82 3.34 -9.23
C VAL A 99 9.07 4.23 -9.36
N VAL A 100 10.10 3.98 -8.55
CA VAL A 100 11.38 4.69 -8.68
C VAL A 100 12.13 4.27 -9.95
N ALA A 101 12.19 2.98 -10.28
CA ALA A 101 12.86 2.48 -11.47
C ALA A 101 12.35 3.10 -12.77
N ASP A 102 11.04 3.30 -12.88
CA ASP A 102 10.42 3.87 -14.08
C ASP A 102 10.77 5.34 -14.34
N VAL A 103 11.26 6.07 -13.33
CA VAL A 103 11.69 7.47 -13.46
C VAL A 103 13.22 7.62 -13.56
N GLU A 104 13.96 6.55 -13.33
CA GLU A 104 15.41 6.49 -13.54
C GLU A 104 15.75 6.44 -15.03
N SER A 105 16.93 6.95 -15.38
CA SER A 105 17.44 6.82 -16.76
C SER A 105 17.84 5.37 -17.10
N ASP A 106 18.22 4.59 -16.09
CA ASP A 106 18.50 3.16 -16.17
C ASP A 106 17.53 2.44 -15.21
N SER A 107 16.43 1.91 -15.77
CA SER A 107 15.35 1.27 -15.00
C SER A 107 15.80 -0.01 -14.29
N GLU A 108 16.90 -0.64 -14.72
CA GLU A 108 17.41 -1.87 -14.10
C GLU A 108 18.36 -1.58 -12.92
N ARG A 109 18.82 -0.34 -12.76
CA ARG A 109 19.78 0.03 -11.72
C ARG A 109 19.23 -0.18 -10.29
N PRO A 110 17.99 0.18 -9.94
CA PRO A 110 17.42 -0.09 -8.61
C PRO A 110 17.41 -1.55 -8.19
N TYR A 111 17.41 -2.47 -9.16
CA TYR A 111 17.41 -3.92 -8.90
C TYR A 111 18.83 -4.52 -8.85
N ARG A 112 19.84 -3.80 -9.33
CA ARG A 112 21.25 -4.24 -9.34
C ARG A 112 22.11 -3.57 -8.26
N GLU A 113 21.74 -2.36 -7.84
CA GLU A 113 22.49 -1.56 -6.88
C GLU A 113 21.59 -1.10 -5.72
N PRO A 114 22.13 -0.93 -4.49
CA PRO A 114 21.37 -0.43 -3.34
C PRO A 114 21.17 1.09 -3.42
N VAL A 115 20.52 1.56 -4.48
CA VAL A 115 20.26 2.98 -4.76
C VAL A 115 18.85 3.39 -4.36
N VAL A 116 17.95 2.42 -4.19
CA VAL A 116 16.62 2.59 -3.61
C VAL A 116 16.56 1.82 -2.29
N GLN A 117 16.26 2.51 -1.21
CA GLN A 117 16.01 1.88 0.09
C GLN A 117 14.54 2.08 0.48
N VAL A 118 13.83 0.98 0.70
CA VAL A 118 12.44 1.03 1.16
C VAL A 118 12.35 0.56 2.62
N GLN A 119 11.62 1.32 3.45
CA GLN A 119 11.36 0.98 4.85
C GLN A 119 9.86 0.97 5.12
N VAL A 120 9.36 -0.10 5.74
CA VAL A 120 7.95 -0.23 6.11
C VAL A 120 7.83 -0.24 7.63
N MET A 121 7.32 0.87 8.16
CA MET A 121 7.19 1.15 9.58
C MET A 121 5.76 0.91 10.04
N GLY A 122 5.60 0.11 11.09
CA GLY A 122 4.31 -0.14 11.71
C GLY A 122 4.05 0.85 12.83
N VAL A 123 3.02 1.67 12.69
CA VAL A 123 2.55 2.55 13.77
C VAL A 123 1.80 1.70 14.79
N THR A 124 2.17 1.82 16.06
CA THR A 124 1.51 1.07 17.14
C THR A 124 0.02 1.39 17.20
N GLU A 125 -0.81 0.38 17.50
CA GLU A 125 -2.25 0.56 17.63
C GLU A 125 -2.59 1.71 18.61
N GLY A 126 -3.59 2.52 18.28
CA GLY A 126 -3.96 3.71 19.05
C GLY A 126 -2.96 4.88 18.96
N SER A 127 -1.92 4.78 18.12
CA SER A 127 -0.94 5.85 17.91
C SER A 127 -1.10 6.60 16.58
N MET A 128 -2.17 6.31 15.84
CA MET A 128 -2.56 7.08 14.64
C MET A 128 -3.65 8.08 15.00
N GLY A 129 -3.50 9.32 14.55
CA GLY A 129 -4.51 10.37 14.74
C GLY A 129 -5.35 10.57 13.49
N VAL A 130 -6.68 10.48 13.60
CA VAL A 130 -7.64 10.78 12.52
C VAL A 130 -8.81 11.56 13.12
N PHE A 131 -9.26 12.61 12.44
CA PHE A 131 -10.32 13.52 12.92
C PHE A 131 -10.12 14.06 14.36
N GLY A 132 -8.86 14.25 14.76
CA GLY A 132 -8.52 14.73 16.10
C GLY A 132 -8.56 13.67 17.21
N GLY A 133 -8.83 12.40 16.89
CA GLY A 133 -8.83 11.28 17.83
C GLY A 133 -7.78 10.22 17.49
N ALA A 134 -7.35 9.47 18.50
CA ALA A 134 -6.52 8.28 18.30
C ALA A 134 -7.38 7.13 17.74
N VAL A 135 -6.86 6.42 16.74
CA VAL A 135 -7.53 5.29 16.08
C VAL A 135 -6.61 4.06 16.03
N ASP A 136 -7.23 2.89 16.01
CA ASP A 136 -6.59 1.61 15.77
C ASP A 136 -6.81 1.15 14.32
N SER A 137 -6.23 0.00 13.98
CA SER A 137 -6.36 -0.58 12.64
C SER A 137 -7.81 -0.92 12.26
N ALA A 138 -8.63 -1.36 13.23
CA ALA A 138 -10.04 -1.71 13.00
C ALA A 138 -10.89 -0.46 12.68
N ALA A 139 -10.68 0.65 13.38
CA ALA A 139 -11.31 1.93 13.08
C ALA A 139 -10.93 2.46 11.69
N ILE A 140 -9.70 2.18 11.23
CA ILE A 140 -9.30 2.51 9.84
C ILE A 140 -10.07 1.64 8.84
N VAL A 141 -10.26 0.35 9.10
CA VAL A 141 -11.10 -0.52 8.24
C VAL A 141 -12.55 -0.02 8.20
N GLU A 142 -13.11 0.40 9.33
CA GLU A 142 -14.46 0.96 9.37
C GLU A 142 -14.56 2.30 8.63
N LEU A 143 -13.52 3.12 8.67
CA LEU A 143 -13.43 4.34 7.86
C LEU A 143 -13.41 4.01 6.36
N MET A 144 -12.66 2.98 5.96
CA MET A 144 -12.63 2.51 4.58
C MET A 144 -13.98 1.92 4.14
N SER A 145 -14.73 1.35 5.08
CA SER A 145 -16.01 0.69 4.83
C SER A 145 -17.20 1.66 4.87
N ASP A 146 -17.02 2.88 5.38
CA ASP A 146 -18.08 3.87 5.58
C ASP A 146 -18.92 4.12 4.32
N PRO A 147 -18.32 4.26 3.11
CA PRO A 147 -19.09 4.53 1.90
C PRO A 147 -20.04 3.40 1.47
N TYR A 148 -19.79 2.16 1.91
CA TYR A 148 -20.54 0.97 1.49
C TYR A 148 -21.47 0.42 2.56
N ARG A 149 -21.65 1.13 3.69
CA ARG A 149 -22.51 0.64 4.77
C ARG A 149 -23.97 0.47 4.35
N GLU A 150 -24.49 1.37 3.51
CA GLU A 150 -25.86 1.27 3.01
C GLU A 150 -26.02 0.05 2.09
N ASP A 151 -25.06 -0.19 1.20
CA ASP A 151 -25.05 -1.38 0.35
C ASP A 151 -24.95 -2.67 1.16
N LEU A 152 -24.17 -2.70 2.25
CA LEU A 152 -24.14 -3.84 3.17
C LEU A 152 -25.51 -4.09 3.82
N ALA A 153 -26.19 -3.03 4.27
CA ALA A 153 -27.51 -3.14 4.89
C ALA A 153 -28.58 -3.64 3.91
N GLU A 154 -28.44 -3.29 2.62
CA GLU A 154 -29.35 -3.67 1.55
C GLU A 154 -28.96 -4.99 0.86
N GLY A 155 -27.90 -5.66 1.34
CA GLY A 155 -27.43 -6.95 0.81
C GLY A 155 -26.72 -6.85 -0.55
N ARG A 156 -26.32 -5.66 -0.96
CA ARG A 156 -25.51 -5.37 -2.16
C ARG A 156 -24.01 -5.32 -1.90
N ALA A 157 -23.57 -5.52 -0.66
CA ALA A 157 -22.17 -5.62 -0.30
C ALA A 157 -21.98 -6.71 0.76
N VAL A 158 -20.77 -7.23 0.87
CA VAL A 158 -20.38 -8.20 1.92
C VAL A 158 -19.07 -7.79 2.56
N ARG A 159 -18.86 -8.21 3.81
CA ARG A 159 -17.57 -7.98 4.47
C ARG A 159 -16.55 -9.02 4.02
N ASP A 160 -15.39 -8.54 3.60
CA ASP A 160 -14.22 -9.37 3.34
C ASP A 160 -13.87 -10.16 4.61
N PRO A 161 -13.86 -11.51 4.56
CA PRO A 161 -13.63 -12.35 5.73
C PRO A 161 -12.20 -12.30 6.25
N LEU A 162 -11.25 -11.75 5.48
CA LEU A 162 -9.85 -11.62 5.86
C LEU A 162 -9.55 -10.25 6.48
N CYS A 163 -9.96 -9.16 5.82
CA CYS A 163 -9.58 -7.81 6.23
C CYS A 163 -10.72 -7.00 6.89
N GLY A 164 -11.98 -7.45 6.77
CA GLY A 164 -13.16 -6.85 7.40
C GLY A 164 -13.77 -5.67 6.63
N VAL A 165 -13.11 -5.22 5.56
CA VAL A 165 -13.59 -4.18 4.65
C VAL A 165 -14.93 -4.60 4.03
N ILE A 166 -15.85 -3.65 3.87
CA ILE A 166 -17.07 -3.87 3.08
C ILE A 166 -16.72 -3.76 1.58
N SER A 167 -16.96 -4.83 0.83
CA SER A 167 -16.85 -4.88 -0.63
C SER A 167 -18.24 -4.93 -1.26
N PRO A 168 -18.60 -3.99 -2.15
CA PRO A 168 -19.83 -4.05 -2.95
C PRO A 168 -19.82 -5.28 -3.85
N LEU A 169 -21.00 -5.76 -4.22
CA LEU A 169 -21.21 -6.87 -5.13
C LEU A 169 -21.53 -6.33 -6.53
N GLU A 170 -20.51 -5.80 -7.19
CA GLU A 170 -20.60 -5.24 -8.53
C GLU A 170 -19.62 -5.90 -9.50
N ASP A 171 -19.78 -5.62 -10.80
CA ASP A 171 -18.88 -6.14 -11.84
C ASP A 171 -17.42 -5.74 -11.54
N GLY A 172 -16.51 -6.70 -11.57
CA GLY A 172 -15.10 -6.50 -11.20
C GLY A 172 -14.76 -6.83 -9.74
N THR A 173 -15.76 -7.04 -8.87
CA THR A 173 -15.50 -7.46 -7.49
C THR A 173 -14.89 -8.86 -7.44
N VAL A 174 -13.78 -9.00 -6.71
CA VAL A 174 -13.18 -10.30 -6.44
C VAL A 174 -14.12 -11.11 -5.54
N THR A 175 -14.72 -12.17 -6.09
CA THR A 175 -15.66 -13.04 -5.38
C THR A 175 -15.24 -14.51 -5.40
N LEU A 176 -15.76 -15.29 -4.44
CA LEU A 176 -15.59 -16.74 -4.35
C LEU A 176 -16.84 -17.36 -3.74
N GLU A 177 -17.46 -18.29 -4.46
CA GLU A 177 -18.47 -19.18 -3.86
C GLU A 177 -17.79 -20.37 -3.20
N ARG A 178 -18.06 -20.60 -1.92
CA ARG A 178 -17.54 -21.73 -1.15
C ARG A 178 -18.59 -22.19 -0.14
N GLU A 179 -18.85 -23.50 -0.08
CA GLU A 179 -19.83 -24.09 0.84
C GLU A 179 -21.23 -23.44 0.77
N GLY A 180 -21.62 -22.98 -0.43
CA GLY A 180 -22.91 -22.29 -0.63
C GLY A 180 -22.96 -20.86 -0.10
N THR A 181 -21.82 -20.31 0.35
CA THR A 181 -21.68 -18.90 0.74
C THR A 181 -20.88 -18.15 -0.33
N LEU A 182 -21.43 -17.02 -0.78
CA LEU A 182 -20.69 -16.08 -1.63
C LEU A 182 -19.84 -15.17 -0.74
N HIS A 183 -18.53 -15.22 -0.92
CA HIS A 183 -17.59 -14.29 -0.33
C HIS A 183 -17.19 -13.23 -1.37
N ALA A 184 -16.97 -12.00 -0.92
CA ALA A 184 -16.27 -10.98 -1.71
C ALA A 184 -15.06 -10.48 -0.93
N PHE A 185 -14.07 -10.00 -1.67
CA PHE A 185 -12.77 -9.58 -1.14
C PHE A 185 -12.45 -8.18 -1.61
N CYS A 186 -11.65 -7.45 -0.83
CA CYS A 186 -11.20 -6.11 -1.22
C CYS A 186 -10.11 -6.14 -2.31
N CYS A 187 -9.44 -7.28 -2.51
CA CYS A 187 -8.44 -7.52 -3.55
C CYS A 187 -8.18 -9.03 -3.73
N ALA A 188 -7.45 -9.41 -4.78
CA ALA A 188 -7.12 -10.82 -5.05
C ALA A 188 -6.24 -11.42 -3.95
N ASP A 189 -5.28 -10.65 -3.40
CA ASP A 189 -4.45 -11.08 -2.29
C ASP A 189 -5.27 -11.51 -1.06
N CYS A 190 -6.38 -10.81 -0.77
CA CYS A 190 -7.25 -11.20 0.34
C CYS A 190 -7.98 -12.51 0.08
N ARG A 191 -8.43 -12.75 -1.16
CA ARG A 191 -9.00 -14.04 -1.56
C ARG A 191 -7.97 -15.17 -1.44
N ASP A 192 -6.76 -14.95 -1.93
CA ASP A 192 -5.73 -15.99 -2.00
C ASP A 192 -5.20 -16.34 -0.61
N GLU A 193 -5.02 -15.35 0.26
CA GLU A 193 -4.67 -15.58 1.66
C GLU A 193 -5.82 -16.25 2.45
N PHE A 194 -7.08 -15.93 2.14
CA PHE A 194 -8.25 -16.64 2.69
C PHE A 194 -8.21 -18.13 2.31
N LEU A 195 -8.06 -18.45 1.02
CA LEU A 195 -7.92 -19.83 0.54
C LEU A 195 -6.74 -20.55 1.21
N ARG A 196 -5.59 -19.87 1.36
CA ARG A 196 -4.40 -20.42 2.02
C ARG A 196 -4.63 -20.71 3.50
N LYS A 197 -5.43 -19.89 4.20
CA LYS A 197 -5.76 -20.10 5.62
C LYS A 197 -6.75 -21.25 5.80
N GLU A 198 -7.76 -21.34 4.93
CA GLU A 198 -8.76 -22.41 4.94
C GLU A 198 -8.12 -23.76 4.62
N GLY A 199 -7.26 -23.86 3.60
CA GLY A 199 -6.52 -25.10 3.30
C GLY A 199 -5.66 -25.58 4.48
N ARG A 200 -5.01 -24.66 5.21
CA ARG A 200 -4.27 -25.01 6.45
C ARG A 200 -5.18 -25.46 7.60
N ARG A 201 -6.44 -25.03 7.62
CA ARG A 201 -7.44 -25.48 8.61
C ARG A 201 -7.95 -26.87 8.26
N GLU A 202 -8.26 -27.11 6.99
CA GLU A 202 -8.65 -28.44 6.47
C GLU A 202 -7.53 -29.47 6.73
N GLU A 203 -6.26 -29.14 6.50
CA GLU A 203 -5.11 -30.01 6.81
C GLU A 203 -4.88 -30.26 8.31
N ARG A 204 -5.34 -29.33 9.16
CA ARG A 204 -5.20 -29.41 10.63
C ARG A 204 -6.44 -29.98 11.32
N ALA A 205 -7.54 -30.20 10.60
CA ALA A 205 -8.74 -30.79 11.16
C ALA A 205 -8.46 -32.28 11.51
N PRO A 206 -8.62 -32.70 12.78
CA PRO A 206 -8.46 -34.10 13.13
C PRO A 206 -9.56 -34.93 12.45
N ALA A 207 -9.16 -36.07 11.88
CA ALA A 207 -10.05 -37.07 11.29
C ALA A 207 -11.02 -37.69 12.30
#